data_AF-A0A7W2LRN5-F1
#
_entry.id   AF-A0A7W2LRN5-F1
#
_cell.length_a   1.000
_cell.length_b   1.000
_cell.length_c   1.000
_cell.angle_alpha   90.00
_cell.angle_beta   90.00
_cell.angle_gamma   90.00
#
_symmetry.space_group_name_H-M   'P 1'
#
loop_
_entity.id
_entity.type
_entity.pdbx_description
1 polymer ?
#
loop_
_entity_poly.entity_id
_entity_poly.type
_entity_poly.pdbx_seq_one_letter_code
_entity_poly.pdbx_strand_id
1 'polypeptide(L)'
;MKLSDLWPRAGAGKPATPVLSVTVTKRAGAEQPVAAGNAPKLAEAHPRLVGPRELPETLEACEALHEQLVSDAIRLELALSQAQEGAVQGRPYDRSWYNRAKAALKHINHDRTRLLYRCGQLRKEAKAHTQQHMDRVILDVIKEAMPADQFLGFVRIAEARVAQGATR
;
A
#
# COMPACT_ATOMS: atom_id res chain seq x y z
N MET A 1 -21.33 2.00 21.93
CA MET A 1 -21.47 1.01 20.84
C MET A 1 -20.08 0.49 20.50
N LYS A 2 -19.83 -0.82 20.59
CA LYS A 2 -18.51 -1.42 20.34
C LYS A 2 -18.42 -1.84 18.87
N LEU A 3 -17.39 -1.36 18.17
CA LEU A 3 -17.15 -1.60 16.73
C LEU A 3 -16.79 -3.05 16.38
N SER A 4 -16.57 -3.90 17.39
CA SER A 4 -16.22 -5.32 17.26
C SER A 4 -17.36 -6.22 16.75
N ASP A 5 -18.59 -5.73 16.75
CA ASP A 5 -19.78 -6.53 16.43
C ASP A 5 -20.08 -6.58 14.92
N LEU A 6 -19.26 -5.89 14.10
CA LEU A 6 -19.45 -5.73 12.65
C LEU A 6 -18.63 -6.72 11.80
N TRP A 7 -17.95 -7.70 12.40
CA TRP A 7 -17.22 -8.75 11.67
C TRP A 7 -17.81 -10.14 11.95
N PRO A 8 -18.03 -10.99 10.93
CA PRO A 8 -18.50 -12.34 11.16
C PRO A 8 -17.42 -13.15 11.87
N ARG A 9 -17.74 -13.61 13.09
CA ARG A 9 -16.93 -14.58 13.83
C ARG A 9 -16.96 -15.90 13.08
N ALA A 10 -15.79 -16.37 12.63
CA ALA A 10 -15.65 -17.71 12.11
C ALA A 10 -16.00 -18.71 13.23
N GLY A 11 -17.09 -19.46 13.04
CA GLY A 11 -17.48 -20.59 13.88
C GLY A 11 -18.54 -20.30 14.94
N ALA A 12 -19.81 -20.30 14.54
CA ALA A 12 -20.92 -20.93 15.27
C ALA A 12 -22.25 -20.69 14.52
N GLY A 13 -22.90 -21.78 14.09
CA GLY A 13 -24.32 -21.77 13.70
C GLY A 13 -24.59 -21.88 12.20
N LYS A 14 -24.93 -23.10 11.76
CA LYS A 14 -25.29 -23.46 10.38
C LYS A 14 -26.51 -22.68 9.86
N PRO A 15 -26.58 -22.41 8.54
CA PRO A 15 -27.83 -22.56 7.81
C PRO A 15 -27.69 -23.54 6.63
N ALA A 16 -28.84 -24.08 6.22
CA ALA A 16 -29.02 -25.27 5.39
C ALA A 16 -28.39 -25.21 3.98
N THR A 17 -27.95 -26.38 3.52
CA THR A 17 -27.46 -26.69 2.17
C THR A 17 -28.56 -26.65 1.12
N PRO A 18 -28.39 -25.94 -0.01
CA PRO A 18 -28.90 -26.41 -1.29
C PRO A 18 -27.82 -27.26 -1.99
N VAL A 19 -28.13 -28.53 -2.19
CA VAL A 19 -27.34 -29.47 -2.99
C VAL A 19 -27.53 -29.11 -4.47
N LEU A 20 -26.45 -28.71 -5.15
CA LEU A 20 -26.35 -28.75 -6.61
C LEU A 20 -25.14 -29.60 -6.97
N SER A 21 -25.39 -30.89 -7.19
CA SER A 21 -24.39 -31.83 -7.69
C SER A 21 -24.19 -31.62 -9.18
N VAL A 22 -23.13 -30.93 -9.57
CA VAL A 22 -22.62 -30.94 -10.95
C VAL A 22 -21.58 -32.04 -11.06
N THR A 23 -21.96 -33.15 -11.69
CA THR A 23 -21.06 -34.27 -11.99
C THR A 23 -20.21 -33.93 -13.21
N VAL A 24 -18.93 -33.59 -13.01
CA VAL A 24 -17.97 -33.44 -14.12
C VAL A 24 -17.35 -34.81 -14.41
N THR A 25 -17.83 -35.46 -15.48
CA THR A 25 -17.15 -36.63 -16.04
C THR A 25 -15.95 -36.18 -16.86
N LYS A 26 -14.75 -36.47 -16.35
CA LYS A 26 -13.48 -36.34 -17.07
C LYS A 26 -13.42 -37.42 -18.16
N ARG A 27 -13.37 -37.02 -19.44
CA ARG A 27 -12.94 -37.91 -20.53
C ARG A 27 -11.66 -37.36 -21.15
N ALA A 28 -10.62 -38.17 -21.13
CA ALA A 28 -9.33 -37.91 -21.72
C ALA A 28 -9.39 -38.09 -23.26
N GLY A 29 -8.73 -37.18 -23.98
CA GLY A 29 -8.04 -37.38 -25.26
C GLY A 29 -8.86 -37.74 -26.50
N ALA A 30 -8.91 -36.84 -27.48
CA ALA A 30 -8.45 -37.08 -28.86
C ALA A 30 -8.81 -35.90 -29.79
N GLU A 31 -7.76 -35.33 -30.39
CA GLU A 31 -7.66 -34.75 -31.74
C GLU A 31 -8.24 -33.37 -32.10
N GLN A 32 -7.38 -32.67 -32.87
CA GLN A 32 -7.47 -31.36 -33.51
C GLN A 32 -8.66 -31.26 -34.50
N PRO A 33 -9.14 -30.04 -34.80
CA PRO A 33 -8.62 -29.39 -36.00
C PRO A 33 -8.38 -27.87 -35.86
N VAL A 34 -7.47 -27.40 -36.71
CA VAL A 34 -7.08 -26.00 -36.94
C VAL A 34 -8.09 -25.33 -37.88
N ALA A 35 -8.58 -24.13 -37.55
CA ALA A 35 -8.72 -23.00 -38.48
C ALA A 35 -9.42 -21.77 -37.84
N ALA A 36 -8.89 -20.60 -38.19
CA ALA A 36 -9.54 -19.29 -38.26
C ALA A 36 -9.88 -18.55 -36.96
N GLY A 37 -8.93 -17.69 -36.56
CA GLY A 37 -9.15 -16.26 -36.30
C GLY A 37 -10.24 -15.86 -35.30
N ASN A 38 -9.82 -15.43 -34.11
CA ASN A 38 -10.48 -14.34 -33.41
C ASN A 38 -9.49 -13.63 -32.49
N ALA A 39 -9.43 -12.32 -32.63
CA ALA A 39 -8.60 -11.40 -31.86
C ALA A 39 -8.80 -11.61 -30.34
N PRO A 40 -7.77 -11.41 -29.51
CA PRO A 40 -7.98 -11.37 -28.07
C PRO A 40 -8.86 -10.16 -27.75
N LYS A 41 -10.10 -10.44 -27.38
CA LYS A 41 -11.01 -9.49 -26.76
C LYS A 41 -10.26 -8.85 -25.60
N LEU A 42 -9.94 -7.55 -25.73
CA LEU A 42 -9.45 -6.70 -24.65
C LEU A 42 -10.37 -6.94 -23.46
N ALA A 43 -9.90 -7.72 -22.50
CA ALA A 43 -10.60 -7.90 -21.24
C ALA A 43 -10.64 -6.51 -20.62
N GLU A 44 -11.82 -5.89 -20.62
CA GLU A 44 -12.07 -4.69 -19.86
C GLU A 44 -11.53 -4.96 -18.45
N ALA A 45 -10.47 -4.23 -18.12
CA ALA A 45 -9.83 -4.27 -16.83
C ALA A 45 -10.81 -3.66 -15.83
N HIS A 46 -11.87 -4.40 -15.48
CA HIS A 46 -12.62 -4.12 -14.27
C HIS A 46 -11.58 -4.12 -13.15
N PRO A 47 -11.47 -3.03 -12.38
CA PRO A 47 -10.49 -2.96 -11.31
C PRO A 47 -10.76 -4.14 -10.38
N ARG A 48 -9.87 -5.13 -10.41
CA ARG A 48 -9.86 -6.21 -9.44
C ARG A 48 -9.86 -5.55 -8.07
N LEU A 49 -10.61 -6.09 -7.13
CA LEU A 49 -10.53 -5.64 -5.74
C LEU A 49 -9.11 -5.96 -5.27
N VAL A 50 -8.21 -4.99 -5.40
CA VAL A 50 -6.81 -5.10 -5.02
C VAL A 50 -6.76 -5.02 -3.49
N GLY A 51 -6.03 -5.94 -2.87
CA GLY A 51 -5.70 -5.83 -1.45
C GLY A 51 -4.90 -4.54 -1.15
N PRO A 52 -4.56 -4.27 0.12
CA PRO A 52 -3.75 -3.11 0.48
C PRO A 52 -2.50 -3.05 -0.40
N ARG A 53 -2.31 -1.94 -1.13
CA ARG A 53 -1.17 -1.81 -2.03
C ARG A 53 0.13 -1.84 -1.23
N GLU A 54 1.13 -2.51 -1.77
CA GLU A 54 2.50 -2.47 -1.25
C GLU A 54 3.05 -1.04 -1.38
N LEU A 55 3.66 -0.53 -0.31
CA LEU A 55 4.18 0.82 -0.27
C LEU A 55 5.64 0.81 -0.72
N PRO A 56 6.08 1.73 -1.60
CA PRO A 56 7.46 1.79 -2.05
C PRO A 56 8.45 2.10 -0.91
N GLU A 57 9.70 1.68 -1.12
CA GLU A 57 10.79 1.89 -0.15
C GLU A 57 11.58 3.18 -0.40
N THR A 58 11.48 3.77 -1.59
CA THR A 58 12.20 5.00 -1.97
C THR A 58 11.27 6.20 -2.02
N LEU A 59 11.79 7.39 -1.69
CA LEU A 59 11.00 8.62 -1.71
C LEU A 59 10.47 8.95 -3.11
N GLU A 60 11.31 8.81 -4.14
CA GLU A 60 10.95 9.07 -5.54
C GLU A 60 9.80 8.17 -6.01
N ALA A 61 9.89 6.86 -5.76
CA ALA A 61 8.81 5.94 -6.09
C ALA A 61 7.52 6.23 -5.29
N CYS A 62 7.64 6.74 -4.06
CA CYS A 62 6.47 7.16 -3.30
C CYS A 62 5.81 8.41 -3.92
N GLU A 63 6.59 9.36 -4.40
CA GLU A 63 6.09 10.58 -5.05
C GLU A 63 5.41 10.24 -6.39
N ALA A 64 6.04 9.43 -7.23
CA ALA A 64 5.44 8.95 -8.48
C ALA A 64 4.14 8.17 -8.24
N LEU A 65 4.11 7.30 -7.21
CA LEU A 65 2.89 6.59 -6.83
C LEU A 65 1.81 7.56 -6.33
N HIS A 66 2.18 8.62 -5.62
CA HIS A 66 1.23 9.62 -5.14
C HIS A 66 0.55 10.34 -6.31
N GLU A 67 1.34 10.80 -7.28
CA GLU A 67 0.82 11.46 -8.50
C GLU A 67 -0.12 10.55 -9.29
N GLN A 68 0.23 9.26 -9.42
CA GLN A 68 -0.64 8.27 -10.04
C GLN A 68 -1.97 8.14 -9.30
N LEU A 69 -1.94 7.95 -7.98
CA LEU A 69 -3.14 7.78 -7.16
C LEU A 69 -4.03 9.03 -7.14
N VAL A 70 -3.43 10.23 -7.14
CA VAL A 70 -4.15 11.51 -7.25
C VAL A 70 -4.86 11.59 -8.60
N SER A 71 -4.14 11.29 -9.69
CA SER A 71 -4.70 11.33 -11.04
C SER A 71 -5.86 10.35 -11.20
N ASP A 72 -5.72 9.12 -10.68
CA ASP A 72 -6.76 8.10 -10.73
C ASP A 72 -7.97 8.47 -9.86
N ALA A 73 -7.75 9.06 -8.68
CA ALA A 73 -8.84 9.58 -7.85
C ALA A 73 -9.65 10.65 -8.60
N ILE A 74 -8.99 11.64 -9.19
CA ILE A 74 -9.65 12.73 -9.93
C ILE A 74 -10.48 12.18 -11.09
N ARG A 75 -9.91 11.27 -11.90
CA ARG A 75 -10.63 10.65 -13.02
C ARG A 75 -11.88 9.92 -12.55
N LEU A 76 -11.77 9.19 -11.45
CA LEU A 76 -12.86 8.37 -10.94
C LEU A 76 -13.94 9.22 -10.25
N GLU A 77 -13.55 10.29 -9.55
CA GLU A 77 -14.48 11.29 -9.00
C GLU A 77 -15.27 11.99 -10.11
N LEU A 78 -14.60 12.39 -11.20
CA LEU A 78 -15.26 13.00 -12.36
C LEU A 78 -16.22 12.03 -13.05
N ALA A 79 -15.83 10.77 -13.22
CA ALA A 79 -16.72 9.76 -13.81
C ALA A 79 -17.96 9.50 -12.91
N LEU A 80 -17.78 9.50 -11.59
CA LEU A 80 -18.88 9.37 -10.63
C LEU A 80 -19.82 10.58 -10.69
N SER A 81 -19.30 11.81 -10.78
CA SER A 81 -20.12 13.01 -10.86
C SER A 81 -20.90 13.07 -12.19
N GLN A 82 -20.24 12.78 -13.31
CA GLN A 82 -20.88 12.71 -14.63
C GLN A 82 -21.99 11.66 -14.68
N ALA A 83 -21.81 10.50 -14.05
CA ALA A 83 -22.84 9.48 -13.95
C ALA A 83 -24.05 9.97 -13.13
N GLN A 84 -23.82 10.71 -12.05
CA GLN A 84 -24.91 11.29 -11.25
C GLN A 84 -25.65 12.38 -12.00
N GLU A 85 -24.94 13.30 -12.65
CA GLU A 85 -25.54 14.36 -13.47
C GLU A 85 -26.33 13.78 -14.65
N GLY A 86 -25.78 12.76 -15.32
CA GLY A 86 -26.46 12.03 -16.37
C GLY A 86 -27.77 11.39 -15.89
N ALA A 87 -27.79 10.84 -14.67
CA ALA A 87 -29.01 10.28 -14.09
C ALA A 87 -30.09 11.32 -13.83
N VAL A 88 -29.71 12.53 -13.40
CA VAL A 88 -30.65 13.66 -13.26
C VAL A 88 -31.25 14.03 -14.61
N GLN A 89 -30.48 13.90 -15.69
CA GLN A 89 -30.93 14.11 -17.08
C GLN A 89 -31.67 12.89 -17.68
N GLY A 90 -31.95 11.85 -16.89
CA GLY A 90 -32.67 10.65 -17.33
C GLY A 90 -31.81 9.58 -18.01
N ARG A 91 -30.48 9.70 -18.01
CA ARG A 91 -29.57 8.66 -18.50
C ARG A 91 -29.24 7.68 -17.36
N PRO A 92 -29.71 6.43 -17.41
CA PRO A 92 -29.42 5.46 -16.34
C PRO A 92 -27.94 5.08 -16.35
N TYR A 93 -27.36 4.86 -15.16
CA TYR A 93 -26.04 4.27 -14.99
C TYR A 93 -26.14 2.93 -14.25
N ASP A 94 -25.16 2.05 -14.46
CA ASP A 94 -25.07 0.79 -13.75
C ASP A 94 -24.74 1.02 -12.26
N ARG A 95 -25.68 0.66 -11.39
CA ARG A 95 -25.53 0.78 -9.93
C ARG A 95 -24.39 -0.08 -9.39
N SER A 96 -24.14 -1.23 -9.98
CA SER A 96 -23.07 -2.15 -9.56
C SER A 96 -21.70 -1.55 -9.88
N TRP A 97 -21.53 -0.96 -11.07
CA TRP A 97 -20.36 -0.17 -11.43
C TRP A 97 -20.16 1.01 -10.48
N TYR A 98 -21.21 1.79 -10.20
CA TYR A 98 -21.12 2.97 -9.33
C TYR A 98 -20.63 2.62 -7.91
N ASN A 99 -21.16 1.53 -7.33
CA ASN A 99 -20.74 1.05 -6.02
C ASN A 99 -19.28 0.57 -6.03
N ARG A 100 -18.86 -0.15 -7.09
CA ARG A 100 -17.47 -0.58 -7.27
C ARG A 100 -16.52 0.61 -7.41
N ALA A 101 -16.90 1.62 -8.18
CA ALA A 101 -16.14 2.85 -8.35
C ALA A 101 -16.00 3.59 -7.00
N LYS A 102 -17.09 3.76 -6.24
CA LYS A 102 -17.02 4.34 -4.88
C LYS A 102 -16.11 3.56 -3.93
N ALA A 103 -16.16 2.23 -3.97
CA ALA A 103 -15.26 1.40 -3.17
C ALA A 103 -13.79 1.58 -3.60
N ALA A 104 -13.51 1.60 -4.90
CA ALA A 104 -12.18 1.87 -5.44
C ALA A 104 -11.65 3.24 -4.98
N LEU A 105 -12.48 4.29 -5.03
CA LEU A 105 -12.11 5.63 -4.55
C LEU A 105 -11.72 5.62 -3.07
N LYS A 106 -12.48 4.90 -2.24
CA LYS A 106 -12.17 4.75 -0.81
C LYS A 106 -10.78 4.12 -0.60
N HIS A 107 -10.47 3.05 -1.35
CA HIS A 107 -9.17 2.38 -1.24
C HIS A 107 -8.03 3.26 -1.75
N ILE A 108 -8.21 3.97 -2.87
CA ILE A 108 -7.23 4.93 -3.39
C ILE A 108 -6.93 6.01 -2.35
N ASN A 109 -7.95 6.60 -1.72
CA ASN A 109 -7.76 7.64 -0.71
C ASN A 109 -7.10 7.10 0.57
N HIS A 110 -7.40 5.86 0.95
CA HIS A 110 -6.72 5.19 2.03
C HIS A 110 -5.23 4.97 1.73
N ASP A 111 -4.90 4.47 0.54
CA ASP A 111 -3.52 4.24 0.11
C ASP A 111 -2.75 5.57 -0.01
N ARG A 112 -3.38 6.65 -0.48
CA ARG A 112 -2.78 8.00 -0.47
C ARG A 112 -2.38 8.44 0.94
N THR A 113 -3.23 8.18 1.94
CA THR A 113 -2.94 8.53 3.34
C THR A 113 -1.77 7.70 3.88
N ARG A 114 -1.77 6.39 3.62
CA ARG A 114 -0.67 5.48 4.00
C ARG A 114 0.65 5.89 3.34
N LEU A 115 0.60 6.30 2.08
CA LEU A 115 1.76 6.73 1.31
C LEU A 115 2.38 8.02 1.87
N LEU A 116 1.56 9.03 2.18
CA LEU A 116 2.05 10.26 2.80
C LEU A 116 2.73 10.00 4.15
N TYR A 117 2.18 9.08 4.95
CA TYR A 117 2.81 8.65 6.19
C TYR A 117 4.18 7.98 5.92
N ARG A 118 4.27 7.08 4.93
CA ARG A 118 5.54 6.44 4.55
C ARG A 118 6.58 7.45 4.06
N CYS A 119 6.19 8.42 3.23
CA CYS A 119 7.08 9.52 2.82
C CYS A 119 7.64 10.27 4.04
N GLY A 120 6.79 10.53 5.04
CA GLY A 120 7.21 11.15 6.30
C GLY A 120 8.24 10.31 7.05
N GLN A 121 8.09 8.99 7.09
CA GLN A 121 9.06 8.09 7.72
C GLN A 121 10.37 8.04 6.95
N LEU A 122 10.33 7.90 5.63
CA LEU A 122 11.54 7.89 4.79
C LEU A 122 12.38 9.16 4.95
N ARG A 123 11.75 10.33 5.04
CA ARG A 123 12.47 11.59 5.30
C ARG A 123 13.12 11.63 6.68
N LYS A 124 12.47 11.06 7.70
CA LYS A 124 13.05 10.96 9.05
C LYS A 124 14.22 9.98 9.09
N GLU A 125 14.07 8.82 8.46
CA GLU A 125 15.12 7.80 8.33
C GLU A 125 16.33 8.38 7.60
N ALA A 126 16.13 9.07 6.47
CA ALA A 126 17.19 9.75 5.73
C ALA A 126 17.92 10.80 6.59
N LYS A 127 17.17 11.63 7.33
CA LYS A 127 17.78 12.62 8.23
C LYS A 127 18.59 11.96 9.35
N ALA A 128 18.06 10.91 9.97
CA ALA A 128 18.75 10.17 11.03
C ALA A 128 20.04 9.53 10.50
N HIS A 129 19.99 8.93 9.30
CA HIS A 129 21.15 8.35 8.64
C HIS A 129 22.22 9.42 8.35
N THR A 130 21.84 10.58 7.82
CA THR A 130 22.78 11.70 7.60
C THR A 130 23.39 12.19 8.91
N GLN A 131 22.60 12.31 9.98
CA GLN A 131 23.13 12.72 11.29
C GLN A 131 24.14 11.70 11.82
N GLN A 132 23.80 10.40 11.80
CA GLN A 132 24.71 9.34 12.22
C GLN A 132 26.00 9.32 11.38
N HIS A 133 25.90 9.59 10.09
CA HIS A 133 27.08 9.71 9.23
C HIS A 133 27.96 10.90 9.64
N MET A 134 27.36 12.08 9.87
CA MET A 134 28.10 13.25 10.34
C MET A 134 28.76 13.01 11.71
N ASP A 135 28.06 12.36 12.63
CA ASP A 135 28.60 12.03 13.96
C ASP A 135 29.84 11.12 13.85
N ARG A 136 29.80 10.12 12.94
CA ARG A 136 30.96 9.25 12.66
C ARG A 136 32.14 10.04 12.10
N VAL A 137 31.90 10.89 11.11
CA VAL A 137 32.95 11.73 10.50
C VAL A 137 33.57 12.66 11.54
N ILE A 138 32.76 13.28 12.41
CA ILE A 138 33.26 14.13 13.50
C ILE A 138 34.16 13.34 14.44
N LEU A 139 33.73 12.13 14.84
CA LEU A 139 34.54 11.26 15.71
C LEU A 139 35.87 10.86 15.06
N ASP A 140 35.87 10.56 13.75
CA ASP A 140 37.08 10.23 13.01
C ASP A 140 38.05 11.43 12.98
N VAL A 141 37.56 12.64 12.67
CA VAL A 141 38.36 13.86 12.69
C VAL A 141 38.93 14.16 14.08
N ILE A 142 38.12 14.02 15.13
CA ILE A 142 38.58 14.20 16.51
C ILE A 142 39.69 13.21 16.84
N LYS A 143 39.49 11.93 16.48
CA LYS A 143 40.47 10.86 16.72
C LYS A 143 41.80 11.12 16.01
N GLU A 144 41.78 11.69 14.80
CA GLU A 144 42.97 12.08 14.06
C GLU A 144 43.68 13.31 14.65
N ALA A 145 42.92 14.25 15.23
CA ALA A 145 43.45 15.52 15.71
C ALA A 145 44.07 15.46 17.13
N MET A 146 43.92 14.35 17.87
CA MET A 146 44.32 14.27 19.27
C MET A 146 45.07 12.99 19.66
N PRO A 147 45.89 13.02 20.72
CA PRO A 147 46.56 11.82 21.22
C PRO A 147 45.57 10.74 21.67
N ALA A 148 45.90 9.48 21.39
CA ALA A 148 45.03 8.32 21.65
C ALA A 148 44.58 8.21 23.11
N ASP A 149 45.48 8.48 24.06
CA ASP A 149 45.18 8.38 25.50
C ASP A 149 44.11 9.39 25.94
N GLN A 150 44.13 10.60 25.37
CA GLN A 150 43.12 11.62 25.66
C GLN A 150 41.77 11.22 25.07
N PHE A 151 41.74 10.72 23.84
CA PHE A 151 40.50 10.23 23.21
C PHE A 151 39.87 9.08 24.01
N LEU A 152 40.66 8.07 24.40
CA LEU A 152 40.20 6.95 25.21
C LEU A 152 39.70 7.39 26.59
N GLY A 153 40.30 8.44 27.17
CA GLY A 153 39.81 9.07 28.39
C GLY A 153 38.37 9.58 28.25
N PHE A 154 38.06 10.28 27.15
CA PHE A 154 36.70 10.73 26.86
C PHE A 154 35.71 9.60 26.59
N VAL A 155 36.15 8.53 25.91
CA VAL A 155 35.32 7.33 25.68
C VAL A 155 34.90 6.70 27.01
N ARG A 156 35.82 6.52 27.97
CA ARG A 156 35.49 5.97 29.31
C ARG A 156 34.49 6.85 30.06
N ILE A 157 34.60 8.16 29.95
CA ILE A 157 33.64 9.10 30.56
C ILE A 157 32.26 8.94 29.90
N ALA A 158 32.21 8.81 28.57
CA ALA A 158 30.96 8.59 27.85
C ALA A 158 30.30 7.26 28.23
N GLU A 159 31.05 6.16 28.29
CA GLU A 159 30.57 4.85 28.75
C GLU A 159 29.98 4.91 30.15
N ALA A 160 30.65 5.59 31.09
CA ALA A 160 30.16 5.77 32.45
C ALA A 160 28.84 6.57 32.48
N ARG A 161 28.67 7.58 31.63
CA ARG A 161 27.42 8.37 31.53
C ARG A 161 26.28 7.56 30.94
N VAL A 162 26.55 6.72 29.94
CA VAL A 162 25.56 5.80 29.35
C VAL A 162 25.10 4.78 30.39
N ALA A 163 26.03 4.19 31.15
CA ALA A 163 25.72 3.24 32.23
C ALA A 163 24.86 3.87 33.34
N GLN A 164 24.98 5.19 33.55
CA GLN A 164 24.18 5.95 34.51
C GLN A 164 22.81 6.38 33.96
N GLY A 165 22.48 6.09 32.69
CA GLY A 165 21.22 6.51 32.06
C GLY A 165 21.11 8.02 31.87
N ALA A 166 22.22 8.75 31.94
CA ALA A 166 22.26 10.21 31.82
C ALA A 166 22.24 10.65 30.34
N THR A 167 21.12 10.42 29.67
CA THR A 167 20.77 11.17 28.46
C THR A 167 20.02 12.42 28.90
N ARG A 168 20.73 13.55 29.03
CA ARG A 168 20.08 14.86 29.21
C ARG A 168 19.36 15.29 27.94
#